data_AF-A0A948APD7-F1
#
_entry.id   AF-A0A948APD7-F1
#
_cell.length_a   1.000
_cell.length_b   1.000
_cell.length_c   1.000
_cell.angle_alpha   90.00
_cell.angle_beta   90.00
_cell.angle_gamma   90.00
#
_symmetry.space_group_name_H-M   'P 1'
#
loop_
_entity.id
_entity.type
_entity.pdbx_description
1 polymer ?
#
loop_
_entity_poly.entity_id
_entity_poly.type
_entity_poly.pdbx_seq_one_letter_code
_entity_poly.pdbx_strand_id
1 'polypeptide(L)'
;MRNNRPTTLATLLTLIAALALLGGCGGGKTVTRVGTDTTIDLSGRWNDADSRLVAEELIAQATTSPWVENHLLAHGKKPAVIVGNIANKSSE
;
A
#
# COMPACT_ATOMS: atom_id res chain seq x y z
N MET A 1 50.63 -42.43 16.59
CA MET A 1 49.91 -41.14 16.71
C MET A 1 48.91 -40.99 15.57
N ARG A 2 47.63 -41.40 15.75
CA ARG A 2 46.46 -40.71 15.15
C ARG A 2 45.17 -41.31 15.74
N ASN A 3 44.64 -40.63 16.75
CA ASN A 3 43.38 -40.99 17.40
C ASN A 3 42.22 -40.46 16.55
N ASN A 4 41.74 -41.25 15.59
CA ASN A 4 40.54 -40.94 14.83
C ASN A 4 39.32 -41.38 15.64
N ARG A 5 38.78 -40.48 16.48
CA ARG A 5 37.45 -40.65 17.09
C ARG A 5 36.44 -39.97 16.17
N PRO A 6 35.71 -40.69 15.30
CA PRO A 6 34.73 -40.10 14.39
C PRO A 6 33.61 -39.34 15.12
N THR A 7 33.45 -39.60 16.42
CA THR A 7 32.49 -38.93 17.30
C THR A 7 32.81 -37.45 17.55
N THR A 8 34.08 -37.05 17.61
CA THR A 8 34.45 -35.64 17.90
C THR A 8 34.20 -34.72 16.69
N LEU A 9 34.39 -35.24 15.49
CA LEU A 9 34.10 -34.52 14.25
C LEU A 9 32.59 -34.38 14.03
N ALA A 10 31.83 -35.45 14.31
CA ALA A 10 30.38 -35.45 14.24
C ALA A 10 29.76 -34.44 15.23
N THR A 11 30.23 -34.40 16.49
CA THR A 11 29.76 -33.44 17.49
C THR A 11 30.07 -31.99 17.15
N LEU A 12 31.21 -31.74 16.49
CA LEU A 12 31.57 -30.39 16.05
C LEU A 12 30.64 -29.92 14.92
N LEU A 13 30.30 -30.82 14.00
CA LEU A 13 29.39 -30.51 12.89
C LEU A 13 27.97 -30.20 13.38
N THR A 14 27.46 -30.96 14.36
CA THR A 14 26.14 -30.70 14.97
C THR A 14 26.11 -29.38 15.73
N LEU A 15 27.20 -29.02 16.41
CA LEU A 15 27.29 -27.75 17.13
C LEU A 15 27.28 -26.54 16.17
N ILE A 16 27.97 -26.64 15.03
CA ILE A 16 28.00 -25.60 13.99
C ILE A 16 26.61 -25.45 13.35
N ALA A 17 25.92 -26.56 13.06
CA ALA A 17 24.57 -26.54 12.52
C ALA A 17 23.56 -25.91 13.51
N ALA A 18 23.70 -26.18 14.81
CA ALA A 18 22.87 -25.56 15.85
C ALA A 18 23.10 -24.04 15.96
N LEU A 19 24.35 -23.58 15.78
CA LEU A 19 24.68 -22.15 15.82
C LEU A 19 24.14 -21.39 14.59
N ALA A 20 24.10 -22.04 13.43
CA ALA A 20 23.53 -21.46 12.21
C ALA A 20 22.01 -21.19 12.32
N LEU A 21 21.29 -21.98 13.13
CA LEU A 21 19.85 -21.80 13.37
C LEU A 21 19.53 -20.57 14.23
N LEU A 22 20.52 -20.01 14.96
CA LEU A 22 20.34 -18.82 15.80
C LEU A 22 20.46 -17.50 15.01
N GLY A 23 20.94 -17.53 13.76
CA GLY A 23 21.18 -16.33 12.94
C GLY A 23 19.96 -15.81 12.15
N GLY A 24 18.77 -16.38 12.37
CA GLY A 24 17.64 -16.26 11.45
C GLY A 24 16.38 -15.60 11.98
N CYS A 25 16.42 -14.58 12.84
CA CYS A 25 15.25 -13.70 13.03
C CYS A 25 15.60 -12.44 13.81
N GLY A 26 15.31 -11.25 13.27
CA GLY A 26 15.32 -10.02 14.10
C GLY A 26 15.86 -8.73 13.46
N GLY A 27 16.21 -8.73 12.17
CA GLY A 27 16.52 -7.48 11.45
C GLY A 27 15.23 -6.67 11.23
N GLY A 28 14.89 -5.84 12.21
CA GLY A 28 13.61 -5.14 12.39
C GLY A 28 12.99 -4.58 11.12
N LYS A 29 11.74 -4.97 10.87
CA LYS A 29 10.85 -4.26 9.96
C LYS A 29 10.52 -2.91 10.60
N THR A 30 11.34 -1.91 10.33
CA THR A 30 11.14 -0.55 10.81
C THR A 30 9.98 0.08 10.06
N VAL A 31 8.85 0.24 10.74
CA VAL A 31 7.67 0.95 10.20
C VAL A 31 7.81 2.43 10.53
N THR A 32 8.29 3.21 9.58
CA THR A 32 8.35 4.67 9.67
C THR A 32 7.08 5.29 9.09
N ARG A 33 6.49 6.25 9.80
CA ARG A 33 5.39 7.05 9.26
C ARG A 33 5.97 8.08 8.29
N VAL A 34 5.66 7.90 7.01
CA VAL A 34 6.01 8.86 5.96
C VAL A 34 4.91 9.91 5.88
N GLY A 35 5.28 11.17 5.63
CA GLY A 35 4.32 12.26 5.49
C GLY A 35 3.35 12.02 4.32
N THR A 36 2.14 12.59 4.41
CA THR A 36 1.03 12.42 3.46
C THR A 36 1.33 12.79 2.01
N ASP A 37 2.48 13.42 1.76
CA ASP A 37 2.92 13.86 0.44
C ASP A 37 3.76 12.81 -0.31
N THR A 38 4.02 11.65 0.29
CA THR A 38 4.77 10.57 -0.36
C THR A 38 3.85 9.40 -0.69
N THR A 39 3.49 9.24 -1.97
CA THR A 39 2.78 8.07 -2.47
C THR A 39 3.71 6.87 -2.39
N ILE A 40 3.49 5.99 -1.42
CA ILE A 40 4.16 4.69 -1.36
C ILE A 40 3.24 3.69 -2.06
N ASP A 41 3.50 3.40 -3.33
CA ASP A 41 2.86 2.28 -4.01
C ASP A 41 3.45 0.98 -3.45
N LEU A 42 2.79 0.44 -2.43
CA LEU A 42 3.25 -0.75 -1.72
C LEU A 42 2.79 -2.06 -2.38
N SER A 43 1.98 -2.04 -3.45
CA SER A 43 1.38 -3.29 -3.92
C SER A 43 0.85 -3.33 -5.36
N GLY A 44 0.88 -2.24 -6.14
CA GLY A 44 0.21 -2.20 -7.44
C GLY A 44 -1.31 -2.37 -7.34
N ARG A 45 -1.87 -2.08 -6.17
CA ARG A 45 -3.30 -2.12 -5.86
C ARG A 45 -3.80 -0.72 -5.59
N TRP A 46 -5.05 -0.46 -5.94
CA TRP A 46 -5.75 0.78 -5.69
C TRP A 46 -5.56 1.27 -4.26
N ASN A 47 -5.00 2.46 -4.11
CA ASN A 47 -4.67 3.03 -2.81
C ASN A 47 -5.34 4.41 -2.59
N ASP A 48 -5.03 5.03 -1.45
CA ASP A 48 -5.58 6.34 -1.08
C ASP A 48 -5.17 7.46 -2.05
N ALA A 49 -3.97 7.37 -2.65
CA ALA A 49 -3.51 8.34 -3.63
C ALA A 49 -4.27 8.22 -4.96
N ASP A 50 -4.49 7.00 -5.46
CA ASP A 50 -5.29 6.76 -6.66
C ASP A 50 -6.74 7.22 -6.46
N SER A 51 -7.30 6.90 -5.28
CA SER A 51 -8.64 7.36 -4.87
C SER A 51 -8.77 8.88 -4.90
N ARG A 52 -7.75 9.59 -4.39
CA ARG A 52 -7.73 11.05 -4.38
C ARG A 52 -7.65 11.63 -5.79
N LEU A 53 -6.74 11.12 -6.62
CA LEU A 53 -6.57 11.62 -7.99
C LEU A 53 -7.85 11.45 -8.82
N VAL A 54 -8.50 10.30 -8.71
CA VAL A 54 -9.77 10.07 -9.40
C VAL A 54 -10.89 10.93 -8.84
N ALA A 55 -10.95 11.16 -7.53
CA ALA A 55 -11.93 12.06 -6.95
C ALA A 55 -11.76 13.52 -7.44
N GLU A 56 -10.53 14.02 -7.52
CA GLU A 56 -10.22 15.36 -8.03
C GLU A 56 -10.69 15.54 -9.48
N GLU A 57 -10.39 14.57 -10.34
CA GLU A 57 -10.80 14.59 -11.75
C GLU A 57 -12.33 14.51 -11.91
N LEU A 58 -12.99 13.64 -11.13
CA LEU A 58 -14.45 13.53 -11.17
C LEU A 58 -15.15 14.82 -10.72
N ILE A 59 -14.61 15.51 -9.71
CA ILE A 59 -15.15 16.80 -9.25
C ILE A 59 -14.98 17.87 -10.34
N ALA A 60 -13.81 17.95 -10.97
CA ALA A 60 -13.56 18.88 -12.07
C ALA A 60 -14.51 18.64 -13.25
N GLN A 61 -14.67 17.38 -13.68
CA GLN A 61 -15.60 17.03 -14.75
C GLN A 61 -17.06 17.34 -14.37
N ALA A 62 -17.49 16.98 -13.16
CA ALA A 62 -18.85 17.22 -12.70
C ALA A 62 -19.17 18.72 -12.65
N THR A 63 -18.25 19.56 -12.19
CA THR A 63 -18.49 21.01 -12.00
C THR A 63 -18.37 21.85 -13.28
N THR A 64 -17.58 21.39 -14.25
CA THR A 64 -17.40 22.08 -15.54
C THR A 64 -18.41 21.65 -16.61
N SER A 65 -19.21 20.63 -16.33
CA SER A 65 -20.20 20.11 -17.26
C SER A 65 -21.37 21.10 -17.50
N PRO A 66 -21.98 21.12 -18.70
CA PRO A 66 -23.03 22.08 -19.07
C PRO A 66 -24.30 22.04 -18.19
N TRP A 67 -24.52 20.96 -17.42
CA TRP A 67 -25.71 20.83 -16.59
C TRP A 67 -25.82 21.95 -15.54
N VAL A 68 -24.69 22.49 -15.05
CA VAL A 68 -24.68 23.58 -14.08
C VAL A 68 -25.27 24.85 -14.70
N GLU A 69 -24.79 25.22 -15.89
CA GLU A 69 -25.29 26.37 -16.64
C GLU A 69 -26.75 26.18 -17.04
N ASN A 70 -27.12 24.99 -17.53
CA ASN A 70 -28.51 24.66 -17.87
C ASN A 70 -29.45 24.77 -16.66
N HIS A 71 -29.03 24.34 -15.47
CA HIS A 71 -29.83 24.46 -14.24
C HIS A 71 -29.99 25.92 -13.81
N LEU A 72 -28.92 26.72 -13.93
CA LEU A 72 -28.96 28.15 -13.63
C LEU A 72 -29.92 28.88 -14.57
N LEU A 73 -29.88 28.57 -15.87
CA LEU A 73 -30.80 29.15 -16.87
C LEU A 73 -32.25 28.74 -16.64
N ALA A 74 -32.50 27.47 -16.28
CA ALA A 74 -33.86 26.94 -16.11
C ALA A 74 -34.53 27.37 -14.79
N HIS A 75 -33.75 27.53 -13.71
CA HIS A 75 -34.31 27.73 -12.36
C HIS A 75 -33.86 29.02 -11.67
N GLY A 76 -32.89 29.76 -12.22
CA GLY A 76 -32.42 31.04 -11.67
C GLY A 76 -31.73 30.93 -10.31
N LYS A 77 -31.42 29.72 -9.85
CA LYS A 77 -30.81 29.44 -8.55
C LYS A 77 -29.70 28.40 -8.68
N LYS A 78 -28.73 28.44 -7.76
CA LYS A 78 -27.64 27.46 -7.73
C LYS A 78 -28.18 26.06 -7.46
N PRO A 79 -27.67 25.02 -8.16
CA PRO A 79 -28.07 23.64 -7.90
C PRO A 79 -27.58 23.18 -6.54
N ALA A 80 -28.35 22.28 -5.90
CA ALA A 80 -27.90 21.53 -4.74
C ALA A 80 -27.19 20.25 -5.21
N VAL A 81 -26.01 19.97 -4.66
CA VAL A 81 -25.21 18.79 -4.97
C VAL A 81 -25.13 17.90 -3.74
N ILE A 82 -25.42 16.61 -3.90
CA ILE A 82 -25.33 15.60 -2.84
C ILE A 82 -24.12 14.73 -3.15
N VAL A 83 -23.18 14.64 -2.21
CA VAL A 83 -21.99 13.79 -2.32
C VAL A 83 -22.27 12.44 -1.66
N GLY A 84 -21.98 11.37 -2.37
CA GLY A 84 -22.14 10.00 -1.90
C GLY A 84 -20.85 9.20 -2.01
N ASN A 85 -20.83 8.02 -1.39
CA ASN A 85 -19.70 7.11 -1.44
C ASN A 85 -19.60 6.47 -2.83
N ILE A 86 -18.38 6.42 -3.37
CA ILE A 86 -18.07 5.77 -4.64
C ILE A 86 -17.15 4.59 -4.34
N ALA A 87 -17.49 3.42 -4.89
CA ALA A 87 -16.67 2.22 -4.83
C ALA A 87 -16.09 1.92 -6.21
N ASN A 88 -14.77 1.72 -6.29
CA ASN A 88 -14.16 1.22 -7.51
C ASN A 88 -14.58 -0.26 -7.72
N LYS A 89 -15.04 -0.58 -8.93
CA LYS A 89 -15.45 -1.93 -9.36
C LYS A 89 -14.59 -2.48 -10.51
N SER A 90 -13.51 -1.81 -10.90
CA SER A 90 -12.57 -2.34 -11.88
C SER A 90 -11.90 -3.59 -11.33
N SER A 91 -11.73 -4.60 -12.18
CA SER A 91 -10.82 -5.71 -11.90
C SER A 91 -9.38 -5.22 -12.05
N GLU A 92 -8.55 -5.45 -11.05
CA GLU A 92 -7.08 -5.41 -11.15
C GLU A 92 -6.52 -6.77 -11.54
#